data_AF-K1LIN8-F1
#
_entry.id   AF-K1LIN8-F1
#
_cell.length_a   1.000
_cell.length_b   1.000
_cell.length_c   1.000
_cell.angle_alpha   90.00
_cell.angle_beta   90.00
_cell.angle_gamma   90.00
#
_symmetry.space_group_name_H-M   'P 1'
#
loop_
_entity.id
_entity.type
_entity.pdbx_description
1 polymer ?
#
loop_
_entity_poly.entity_id
_entity_poly.type
_entity_poly.pdbx_seq_one_letter_code
_entity_poly.pdbx_strand_id
1 'polypeptide(L)'
;MNTIKDWLWRFVKGMFIGSGFILPGVSGGALAAIFGIYKQLIGFLANLTKNFWSNIRFFMPVGLGALFGIIILSFGVSHVLEHYTTIVMWFFVGCILGMLPSLWKEAGQEGRNSSDWVMLFLSTGAATILLSFGEHLFNGQVQASFTSWMVCGALISLGVLVPGLSPSNFILYMGLYKTMADGFKRVDLGVITPIAIGGLLTILLLSKLIEKIFKNHYAKFFHFVFGVVLASTIMIIPTNYQGFSFFQYLSCFLSLAGGSLLGWWMAQLEAKYKH
;
A
#
# COMPACT_ATOMS: atom_id res chain seq x y z
N MET A 1 35.19 -3.76 8.60
CA MET A 1 34.04 -4.03 7.71
C MET A 1 34.16 -3.11 6.50
N ASN A 2 34.08 -3.65 5.27
CA ASN A 2 34.24 -2.84 4.06
C ASN A 2 33.05 -1.90 3.89
N THR A 3 33.29 -0.60 4.10
CA THR A 3 32.28 0.46 4.07
C THR A 3 31.45 0.47 2.79
N ILE A 4 32.05 0.08 1.65
CA ILE A 4 31.38 -0.05 0.35
C ILE A 4 30.44 -1.27 0.30
N LYS A 5 30.87 -2.42 0.84
CA LYS A 5 30.03 -3.63 0.88
C LYS A 5 28.77 -3.40 1.73
N ASP A 6 28.94 -2.76 2.89
CA ASP A 6 27.81 -2.43 3.77
C ASP A 6 26.85 -1.43 3.12
N TRP A 7 27.39 -0.44 2.40
CA TRP A 7 26.59 0.54 1.67
C TRP A 7 25.78 -0.13 0.55
N LEU A 8 26.42 -0.97 -0.27
CA LEU A 8 25.77 -1.67 -1.37
C LEU A 8 24.73 -2.68 -0.87
N TRP A 9 25.00 -3.36 0.24
CA TRP A 9 24.01 -4.26 0.85
C TRP A 9 22.78 -3.51 1.37
N ARG A 10 22.96 -2.33 1.98
CA ARG A 10 21.85 -1.46 2.38
C ARG A 10 21.07 -0.93 1.17
N PHE A 11 21.76 -0.64 0.07
CA PHE A 11 21.13 -0.26 -1.19
C PHE A 11 20.24 -1.37 -1.74
N VAL A 12 20.73 -2.61 -1.81
CA VAL A 12 19.94 -3.77 -2.26
C VAL A 12 18.73 -4.00 -1.34
N LYS A 13 18.90 -3.93 -0.01
CA LYS A 13 17.76 -3.97 0.93
C LYS A 13 16.74 -2.88 0.63
N GLY A 14 17.22 -1.67 0.36
CA GLY A 14 16.42 -0.54 -0.08
C GLY A 14 15.57 -0.88 -1.30
N MET A 15 16.17 -1.47 -2.35
CA MET A 15 15.45 -1.85 -3.57
C MET A 15 14.26 -2.76 -3.29
N PHE A 16 14.46 -3.82 -2.49
CA PHE A 16 13.36 -4.70 -2.11
C PHE A 16 12.30 -3.96 -1.30
N ILE A 17 12.69 -3.16 -0.30
CA ILE A 17 11.73 -2.39 0.51
C ILE A 17 10.91 -1.42 -0.35
N GLY A 18 11.55 -0.72 -1.28
CA GLY A 18 10.89 0.16 -2.25
C GLY A 18 9.86 -0.58 -3.10
N SER A 19 10.18 -1.81 -3.51
CA SER A 19 9.26 -2.64 -4.30
C SER A 19 7.95 -2.95 -3.56
N GLY A 20 8.03 -3.13 -2.24
CA GLY A 20 6.89 -3.35 -1.36
C GLY A 20 6.07 -2.08 -1.06
N PHE A 21 6.43 -0.91 -1.59
CA PHE A 21 5.56 0.28 -1.52
C PHE A 21 4.72 0.48 -2.79
N ILE A 22 5.07 -0.21 -3.88
CA ILE A 22 4.29 -0.17 -5.13
C ILE A 22 3.25 -1.29 -5.14
N LEU A 23 3.66 -2.54 -4.89
CA LEU A 23 2.80 -3.70 -5.09
C LEU A 23 1.70 -3.80 -4.02
N PRO A 24 0.41 -3.88 -4.40
CA PRO A 24 -0.68 -4.13 -3.46
C PRO A 24 -0.47 -5.44 -2.68
N GLY A 25 -0.76 -5.41 -1.38
CA GLY A 25 -0.62 -6.54 -0.46
C GLY A 25 0.82 -7.01 -0.18
N VAL A 26 1.83 -6.33 -0.73
CA VAL A 26 3.22 -6.48 -0.31
C VAL A 26 3.54 -5.32 0.62
N SER A 27 3.99 -5.59 1.84
CA SER A 27 4.33 -4.55 2.83
C SER A 27 5.83 -4.25 2.78
N GLY A 28 6.21 -3.02 2.37
CA GLY A 28 7.59 -2.55 2.47
C GLY A 28 8.14 -2.61 3.91
N GLY A 29 7.27 -2.43 4.91
CA GLY A 29 7.60 -2.62 6.33
C GLY A 29 7.96 -4.06 6.68
N ALA A 30 7.23 -5.04 6.15
CA ALA A 30 7.55 -6.46 6.32
C ALA A 30 8.91 -6.81 5.69
N LEU A 31 9.20 -6.31 4.49
CA LEU A 31 10.52 -6.47 3.88
C LEU A 31 11.62 -5.83 4.72
N ALA A 32 11.39 -4.64 5.27
CA ALA A 32 12.34 -3.98 6.18
C ALA A 32 12.59 -4.80 7.45
N ALA A 33 11.57 -5.51 7.95
CA ALA A 33 11.68 -6.41 9.11
C ALA A 33 12.51 -7.66 8.78
N ILE A 34 12.26 -8.29 7.63
CA ILE A 34 13.03 -9.46 7.14
C ILE A 34 14.51 -9.10 6.98
N PHE A 35 14.82 -7.93 6.44
CA PHE A 35 16.19 -7.46 6.28
C PHE A 35 16.84 -6.95 7.57
N GLY A 36 16.13 -6.98 8.71
CA GLY A 36 16.62 -6.60 10.03
C GLY A 36 16.86 -5.11 10.22
N ILE A 37 16.31 -4.26 9.34
CA ILE A 37 16.50 -2.80 9.42
C ILE A 37 15.27 -2.06 9.98
N TYR A 38 14.17 -2.78 10.21
CA TYR A 38 12.92 -2.21 10.72
C TYR A 38 13.07 -1.47 12.06
N LYS A 39 13.72 -2.09 13.07
CA LYS A 39 13.92 -1.45 14.39
C LYS A 39 14.72 -0.14 14.28
N GLN A 40 15.73 -0.12 13.41
CA GLN A 40 16.53 1.07 13.15
C GLN A 40 15.70 2.15 12.43
N LEU A 41 14.86 1.75 11.46
CA LEU A 41 14.00 2.64 10.70
C LEU A 41 12.98 3.32 11.61
N ILE A 42 12.27 2.55 12.44
CA ILE A 42 11.31 3.08 13.41
C ILE A 42 12.01 3.97 14.43
N GLY A 43 13.18 3.57 14.94
CA GLY A 43 13.96 4.38 15.88
C GLY A 43 14.37 5.75 15.29
N PHE A 44 14.74 5.79 14.01
CA PHE A 44 15.05 7.02 13.28
C PHE A 44 13.80 7.89 13.09
N LEU A 45 12.69 7.31 12.64
CA LEU A 45 11.43 8.04 12.42
C LEU A 45 10.84 8.59 13.73
N ALA A 46 10.97 7.86 14.84
CA ALA A 46 10.49 8.30 16.14
C ALA A 46 11.33 9.44 16.75
N ASN A 47 12.60 9.57 16.36
CA ASN A 47 13.53 10.55 16.92
C ASN A 47 14.32 11.25 15.82
N LEU A 48 13.62 11.95 14.91
CA LEU A 48 14.23 12.64 13.78
C LEU A 48 15.34 13.62 14.17
N THR A 49 15.28 14.23 15.35
CA THR A 49 16.29 15.19 15.82
C THR A 49 17.52 14.54 16.46
N LYS A 50 17.43 13.27 16.89
CA LYS A 50 18.51 12.58 17.62
C LYS A 50 19.44 11.89 16.63
N ASN A 51 20.74 12.22 16.68
CA ASN A 51 21.77 11.65 15.80
C ASN A 51 21.42 11.74 14.29
N PHE A 52 20.74 12.82 13.89
CA PHE A 52 20.17 13.01 12.56
C PHE A 52 21.15 12.68 11.43
N TRP A 53 22.36 13.25 11.45
CA TRP A 53 23.37 13.03 10.42
C TRP A 53 23.88 11.60 10.34
N SER A 54 24.02 10.91 11.48
CA SER A 54 24.43 9.51 11.53
C SER A 54 23.34 8.61 10.94
N ASN A 55 22.09 8.86 11.32
CA ASN A 55 20.94 8.12 10.81
C ASN A 55 20.73 8.37 9.30
N ILE A 56 20.84 9.62 8.84
CA ILE A 56 20.79 9.93 7.40
C ILE A 56 21.89 9.19 6.65
N ARG A 57 23.13 9.20 7.12
CA ARG A 57 24.23 8.48 6.44
C ARG A 57 24.01 6.97 6.42
N PHE A 58 23.34 6.42 7.44
CA PHE A 58 22.95 5.02 7.48
C PHE A 58 21.84 4.68 6.49
N PHE A 59 20.77 5.49 6.44
CA PHE A 59 19.58 5.26 5.63
C PHE A 59 19.67 5.78 4.20
N MET A 60 20.62 6.66 3.87
CA MET A 60 20.86 7.16 2.52
C MET A 60 20.95 6.05 1.46
N PRO A 61 21.78 5.00 1.62
CA PRO A 61 21.78 3.88 0.68
C PRO A 61 20.43 3.17 0.59
N VAL A 62 19.72 3.00 1.72
CA VAL A 62 18.39 2.35 1.75
C VAL A 62 17.37 3.19 0.99
N GLY A 63 17.35 4.50 1.18
CA GLY A 63 16.45 5.42 0.48
C GLY A 63 16.71 5.49 -1.02
N LEU A 64 17.98 5.59 -1.43
CA LEU A 64 18.36 5.53 -2.85
C LEU A 64 18.00 4.18 -3.47
N GLY A 65 18.25 3.08 -2.74
CA GLY A 65 17.84 1.75 -3.12
C GLY A 65 16.32 1.66 -3.31
N ALA A 66 15.54 2.19 -2.37
CA ALA A 66 14.08 2.18 -2.43
C ALA A 66 13.55 2.96 -3.63
N LEU A 67 14.07 4.16 -3.89
CA LEU A 67 13.72 4.92 -5.10
C LEU A 67 14.05 4.15 -6.37
N PHE A 68 15.24 3.54 -6.43
CA PHE A 68 15.66 2.74 -7.58
C PHE A 68 14.80 1.49 -7.77
N GLY A 69 14.43 0.81 -6.68
CA GLY A 69 13.53 -0.34 -6.68
C GLY A 69 12.11 0.01 -7.12
N ILE A 70 11.60 1.16 -6.67
CA ILE A 70 10.32 1.75 -7.11
C ILE A 70 10.37 1.94 -8.62
N ILE A 71 11.38 2.66 -9.13
CA ILE A 71 11.52 2.94 -10.57
C ILE A 71 11.57 1.65 -11.39
N ILE A 72 12.46 0.70 -11.05
CA ILE A 72 12.60 -0.57 -11.77
C ILE A 72 11.28 -1.34 -11.78
N LEU A 73 10.64 -1.49 -10.63
CA LEU A 73 9.40 -2.25 -10.55
C LEU A 73 8.27 -1.55 -11.30
N SER A 74 8.23 -0.22 -11.30
CA SER A 74 7.28 0.58 -12.08
C SER A 74 7.37 0.28 -13.58
N PHE A 75 8.55 -0.04 -14.14
CA PHE A 75 8.66 -0.49 -15.54
C PHE A 75 7.85 -1.77 -15.78
N GLY A 76 8.05 -2.79 -14.93
CA GLY A 76 7.34 -4.05 -15.03
C GLY A 76 5.85 -3.89 -14.81
N VAL A 77 5.46 -3.22 -13.72
CA VAL A 77 4.06 -2.99 -13.36
C VAL A 77 3.32 -2.20 -14.44
N SER A 78 3.92 -1.12 -14.96
CA SER A 78 3.36 -0.33 -16.07
C SER A 78 3.13 -1.21 -17.31
N HIS A 79 4.14 -1.99 -17.70
CA HIS A 79 4.07 -2.82 -18.91
C HIS A 79 3.00 -3.93 -18.80
N VAL A 80 2.92 -4.60 -17.66
CA VAL A 80 1.93 -5.68 -17.47
C VAL A 80 0.52 -5.10 -17.30
N LEU A 81 0.36 -3.92 -16.69
CA LEU A 81 -0.94 -3.23 -16.64
C LEU A 81 -1.39 -2.71 -18.00
N GLU A 82 -0.49 -2.41 -18.92
CA GLU A 82 -0.81 -1.98 -20.28
C GLU A 82 -1.34 -3.12 -21.15
N HIS A 83 -0.80 -4.33 -21.01
CA HIS A 83 -1.16 -5.47 -21.87
C HIS A 83 -2.08 -6.50 -21.22
N TYR A 84 -2.07 -6.61 -19.89
CA TYR A 84 -2.77 -7.66 -19.14
C TYR A 84 -3.56 -7.10 -17.95
N THR A 85 -4.19 -5.92 -18.12
CA THR A 85 -4.87 -5.18 -17.05
C THR A 85 -5.77 -6.08 -16.19
N THR A 86 -6.72 -6.79 -16.78
CA THR A 86 -7.67 -7.66 -16.05
C THR A 86 -6.97 -8.75 -15.25
N ILE A 87 -5.93 -9.39 -15.81
CA ILE A 87 -5.20 -10.48 -15.14
C ILE A 87 -4.43 -9.93 -13.93
N VAL A 88 -3.76 -8.80 -14.09
CA VAL A 88 -3.03 -8.13 -12.99
C VAL A 88 -3.98 -7.61 -11.92
N MET A 89 -5.15 -7.09 -12.30
CA MET A 89 -6.16 -6.68 -11.33
C MET A 89 -6.61 -7.86 -10.47
N TRP A 90 -6.78 -9.06 -11.05
CA TRP A 90 -7.03 -10.28 -10.26
C TRP A 90 -5.86 -10.65 -9.35
N PHE A 91 -4.62 -10.47 -9.79
CA PHE A 91 -3.46 -10.61 -8.92
C PHE A 91 -3.51 -9.65 -7.72
N PHE A 92 -3.82 -8.37 -7.95
CA PHE A 92 -3.92 -7.35 -6.90
C PHE A 92 -5.09 -7.62 -5.94
N VAL A 93 -6.27 -7.99 -6.45
CA VAL A 93 -7.39 -8.47 -5.64
C VAL A 93 -6.95 -9.64 -4.77
N GLY A 94 -6.23 -10.62 -5.36
CA GLY A 94 -5.64 -11.73 -4.64
C GLY A 94 -4.75 -11.28 -3.49
N CYS A 95 -3.77 -10.42 -3.76
CA CYS A 95 -2.86 -9.90 -2.72
C CYS A 95 -3.62 -9.28 -1.54
N ILE A 96 -4.70 -8.56 -1.80
CA ILE A 96 -5.52 -7.94 -0.77
C ILE A 96 -6.31 -9.01 0.01
N LEU A 97 -6.94 -9.96 -0.69
CA LEU A 97 -7.63 -11.08 -0.05
C LEU A 97 -6.70 -11.91 0.84
N GLY A 98 -5.44 -12.09 0.41
CA GLY A 98 -4.41 -12.79 1.17
C GLY A 98 -4.05 -12.11 2.50
N MET A 99 -4.10 -10.77 2.57
CA MET A 99 -3.83 -10.01 3.79
C MET A 99 -5.06 -9.83 4.71
N LEU A 100 -6.29 -10.01 4.20
CA LEU A 100 -7.52 -9.86 5.00
C LEU A 100 -7.53 -10.67 6.29
N PRO A 101 -7.08 -11.95 6.35
CA PRO A 101 -7.04 -12.70 7.61
C PRO A 101 -6.18 -12.03 8.69
N SER A 102 -5.06 -11.42 8.28
CA SER A 102 -4.19 -10.70 9.21
C SER A 102 -4.85 -9.41 9.69
N LEU A 103 -5.49 -8.65 8.80
CA LEU A 103 -6.22 -7.44 9.18
C LEU A 103 -7.41 -7.77 10.10
N TRP A 104 -8.10 -8.88 9.85
CA TRP A 104 -9.18 -9.36 10.72
C TRP A 104 -8.68 -9.77 12.10
N LYS A 105 -7.51 -10.42 12.16
CA LYS A 105 -6.84 -10.74 13.43
C LYS A 105 -6.45 -9.47 14.17
N GLU A 106 -5.89 -8.47 13.47
CA GLU A 106 -5.53 -7.16 14.00
C GLU A 106 -6.74 -6.46 14.62
N ALA A 107 -7.87 -6.44 13.90
CA ALA A 107 -9.10 -5.82 14.36
C ALA A 107 -9.65 -6.41 15.67
N GLY A 108 -9.38 -7.69 15.93
CA GLY A 108 -9.83 -8.37 17.15
C GLY A 108 -8.79 -8.47 18.26
N GLN A 109 -7.63 -7.81 18.16
CA GLN A 109 -6.57 -7.93 19.17
C GLN A 109 -7.02 -7.47 20.56
N GLU A 110 -7.81 -6.39 20.63
CA GLU A 110 -8.35 -5.83 21.87
C GLU A 110 -9.78 -6.31 22.17
N GLY A 111 -10.18 -7.45 21.59
CA GLY A 111 -11.53 -8.00 21.69
C GLY A 111 -12.49 -7.48 20.61
N ARG A 112 -13.74 -7.95 20.65
CA ARG A 112 -14.81 -7.55 19.72
C ARG A 112 -16.13 -7.39 20.46
N ASN A 113 -16.68 -6.19 20.41
CA ASN A 113 -17.97 -5.84 20.97
C ASN A 113 -19.01 -5.62 19.87
N SER A 114 -20.30 -5.60 20.22
CA SER A 114 -21.38 -5.35 19.26
C SER A 114 -21.23 -4.02 18.50
N SER A 115 -20.64 -3.01 19.16
CA SER A 115 -20.31 -1.72 18.52
C SER A 115 -19.27 -1.85 17.40
N ASP A 116 -18.37 -2.83 17.45
CA ASP A 116 -17.32 -3.02 16.44
C ASP A 116 -17.88 -3.65 15.17
N TRP A 117 -18.83 -4.58 15.33
CA TRP A 117 -19.62 -5.14 14.22
C TRP A 117 -20.45 -4.06 13.53
N VAL A 118 -21.11 -3.18 14.30
CA VAL A 118 -21.82 -2.03 13.73
C VAL A 118 -20.86 -1.14 12.95
N MET A 119 -19.68 -0.85 13.50
CA MET A 119 -18.67 -0.04 12.81
C MET A 119 -18.20 -0.69 11.50
N LEU A 120 -17.97 -2.00 11.50
CA LEU A 120 -17.63 -2.78 10.32
C LEU A 120 -18.69 -2.59 9.23
N PHE A 121 -19.95 -2.96 9.48
CA PHE A 121 -21.01 -2.90 8.48
C PHE A 121 -21.30 -1.47 8.01
N LEU A 122 -21.29 -0.51 8.94
CA LEU A 122 -21.46 0.91 8.62
C LEU A 122 -20.33 1.40 7.71
N SER A 123 -19.07 1.08 8.03
CA SER A 123 -17.92 1.50 7.25
C SER A 123 -17.89 0.87 5.86
N THR A 124 -18.23 -0.42 5.73
CA THR A 124 -18.35 -1.10 4.43
C THR A 124 -19.45 -0.46 3.59
N GLY A 125 -20.63 -0.24 4.17
CA GLY A 125 -21.77 0.37 3.47
C GLY A 125 -21.47 1.81 3.05
N ALA A 126 -20.97 2.64 3.96
CA ALA A 126 -20.62 4.02 3.68
C ALA A 126 -19.49 4.13 2.64
N ALA A 127 -18.45 3.30 2.74
CA ALA A 127 -17.37 3.28 1.76
C ALA A 127 -17.86 2.80 0.39
N THR A 128 -18.72 1.78 0.33
CA THR A 128 -19.30 1.32 -0.94
C THR A 128 -20.14 2.42 -1.59
N ILE A 129 -21.02 3.08 -0.83
CA ILE A 129 -21.84 4.19 -1.34
C ILE A 129 -20.94 5.33 -1.83
N LEU A 130 -19.95 5.74 -1.04
CA LEU A 130 -19.03 6.83 -1.39
C LEU A 130 -18.22 6.52 -2.64
N LEU A 131 -17.71 5.29 -2.75
CA LEU A 131 -16.96 4.85 -3.93
C LEU A 131 -17.88 4.81 -5.14
N SER A 132 -19.01 4.10 -5.11
CA SER A 132 -19.94 4.03 -6.25
C SER A 132 -20.44 5.41 -6.70
N PHE A 133 -20.69 6.33 -5.76
CA PHE A 133 -21.00 7.72 -6.10
C PHE A 133 -19.83 8.43 -6.78
N GLY A 134 -18.61 8.23 -6.29
CA GLY A 134 -17.38 8.71 -6.92
C GLY A 134 -17.21 8.18 -8.34
N GLU A 135 -17.46 6.90 -8.59
CA GLU A 135 -17.43 6.29 -9.93
C GLU A 135 -18.31 7.05 -10.91
N HIS A 136 -19.54 7.33 -10.47
CA HIS A 136 -20.54 8.02 -11.27
C HIS A 136 -20.12 9.47 -11.54
N LEU A 137 -19.58 10.16 -10.53
CA LEU A 137 -19.14 11.55 -10.65
C LEU A 137 -17.94 11.71 -11.60
N PHE A 138 -17.02 10.74 -11.60
CA PHE A 138 -15.78 10.79 -12.39
C PHE A 138 -15.85 9.98 -13.70
N ASN A 139 -17.03 9.51 -14.12
CA ASN A 139 -17.20 8.64 -15.30
C ASN A 139 -16.23 7.45 -15.31
N GLY A 140 -15.99 6.85 -14.14
CA GLY A 140 -15.12 5.69 -13.96
C GLY A 140 -13.62 5.97 -13.84
N GLN A 141 -13.11 7.18 -14.11
CA GLN A 141 -11.69 7.50 -13.93
C GLN A 141 -11.44 8.94 -13.46
N VAL A 142 -10.63 9.09 -12.42
CA VAL A 142 -10.21 10.40 -11.94
C VAL A 142 -9.13 10.95 -12.88
N GLN A 143 -9.32 12.17 -13.38
CA GLN A 143 -8.32 12.82 -14.22
C GLN A 143 -7.06 13.17 -13.40
N ALA A 144 -5.90 12.84 -13.97
CA ALA A 144 -4.62 13.17 -13.36
C ALA A 144 -4.41 14.69 -13.30
N SER A 145 -4.20 15.19 -12.09
CA SER A 145 -3.96 16.60 -11.78
C SER A 145 -3.05 16.72 -10.56
N PHE A 146 -2.54 17.91 -10.30
CA PHE A 146 -1.76 18.19 -9.09
C PHE A 146 -2.51 17.74 -7.82
N THR A 147 -3.81 18.03 -7.74
CA THR A 147 -4.67 17.66 -6.60
C THR A 147 -4.87 16.16 -6.48
N SER A 148 -5.13 15.44 -7.59
CA SER A 148 -5.31 13.98 -7.54
C SER A 148 -4.03 13.28 -7.09
N TRP A 149 -2.86 13.81 -7.47
CA TRP A 149 -1.57 13.32 -7.00
C TRP A 149 -1.32 13.60 -5.52
N MET A 150 -1.70 14.78 -5.02
CA MET A 150 -1.69 15.04 -3.57
C MET A 150 -2.57 14.04 -2.81
N VAL A 151 -3.76 13.73 -3.33
CA VAL A 151 -4.66 12.73 -2.73
C VAL A 151 -4.02 11.33 -2.76
N CYS A 152 -3.36 10.94 -3.86
CA CYS A 152 -2.60 9.67 -3.91
C CYS A 152 -1.49 9.64 -2.84
N GLY A 153 -0.74 10.73 -2.69
CA GLY A 153 0.27 10.88 -1.64
C GLY A 153 -0.30 10.77 -0.22
N ALA A 154 -1.44 11.39 0.00
CA ALA A 154 -2.18 11.29 1.26
C ALA A 154 -2.62 9.85 1.55
N LEU A 155 -3.19 9.16 0.58
CA LEU A 155 -3.59 7.75 0.70
C LEU A 155 -2.39 6.85 0.99
N ILE A 156 -1.29 6.99 0.24
CA ILE A 156 -0.06 6.22 0.46
C ILE A 156 0.43 6.41 1.90
N SER A 157 0.48 7.65 2.37
CA SER A 157 0.93 7.96 3.73
C SER A 157 -0.03 7.45 4.80
N LEU A 158 -1.34 7.45 4.55
CA LEU A 158 -2.31 6.79 5.42
C LEU A 158 -2.05 5.28 5.54
N GLY A 159 -1.67 4.60 4.46
CA GLY A 159 -1.29 3.17 4.55
C GLY A 159 0.00 2.91 5.31
N VAL A 160 0.92 3.89 5.33
CA VAL A 160 2.11 3.81 6.18
C VAL A 160 1.76 4.03 7.65
N LEU A 161 0.83 4.93 7.95
CA LEU A 161 0.41 5.24 9.33
C LEU A 161 -0.54 4.19 9.92
N VAL A 162 -1.37 3.57 9.07
CA VAL A 162 -2.41 2.61 9.47
C VAL A 162 -2.03 1.22 8.98
N PRO A 163 -1.58 0.32 9.87
CA PRO A 163 -1.23 -1.03 9.51
C PRO A 163 -2.39 -1.75 8.80
N GLY A 164 -2.08 -2.39 7.66
CA GLY A 164 -3.06 -3.18 6.91
C GLY A 164 -4.11 -2.39 6.14
N LEU A 165 -4.08 -1.05 6.14
CA LEU A 165 -4.76 -0.27 5.12
C LEU A 165 -4.02 -0.49 3.79
N SER A 166 -4.76 -0.75 2.69
CA SER A 166 -4.18 -0.90 1.35
C SER A 166 -4.52 0.34 0.50
N PRO A 167 -3.69 1.40 0.53
CA PRO A 167 -3.95 2.62 -0.24
C PRO A 167 -4.03 2.36 -1.73
N SER A 168 -3.28 1.36 -2.18
CA SER A 168 -3.22 0.94 -3.57
C SER A 168 -4.60 0.57 -4.11
N ASN A 169 -5.53 0.09 -3.25
CA ASN A 169 -6.91 -0.19 -3.67
C ASN A 169 -7.61 1.06 -4.19
N PHE A 170 -7.47 2.18 -3.46
CA PHE A 170 -8.09 3.44 -3.85
C PHE A 170 -7.44 4.02 -5.10
N ILE A 171 -6.11 3.92 -5.23
CA ILE A 171 -5.38 4.42 -6.39
C ILE A 171 -5.72 3.60 -7.65
N LEU A 172 -5.88 2.27 -7.49
CA LEU A 172 -6.37 1.38 -8.56
C LEU A 172 -7.81 1.71 -8.94
N TYR A 173 -8.68 1.86 -7.94
CA TYR A 173 -10.07 2.23 -8.12
C TYR A 173 -10.24 3.56 -8.87
N MET A 174 -9.44 4.57 -8.52
CA MET A 174 -9.46 5.87 -9.21
C MET A 174 -8.91 5.82 -10.65
N GLY A 175 -8.35 4.68 -11.09
CA GLY A 175 -7.71 4.53 -12.41
C GLY A 175 -6.33 5.21 -12.51
N LEU A 176 -5.80 5.74 -11.39
CA LEU A 176 -4.56 6.52 -11.38
C LEU A 176 -3.30 5.67 -11.23
N TYR A 177 -3.43 4.38 -10.91
CA TYR A 177 -2.29 3.53 -10.56
C TYR A 177 -1.30 3.32 -11.71
N LYS A 178 -1.79 3.04 -12.94
CA LYS A 178 -0.91 2.91 -14.11
C LYS A 178 -0.19 4.23 -14.40
N THR A 179 -0.93 5.34 -14.40
CA THR A 179 -0.37 6.68 -14.62
C THR A 179 0.65 7.05 -13.56
N MET A 180 0.42 6.66 -12.30
CA MET A 180 1.37 6.80 -11.20
C MET A 180 2.65 5.99 -11.47
N ALA A 181 2.52 4.72 -11.85
CA ALA A 181 3.66 3.88 -12.22
C ALA A 181 4.44 4.44 -13.43
N ASP A 182 3.75 4.95 -14.44
CA ASP A 182 4.35 5.62 -15.60
C ASP A 182 5.11 6.90 -15.19
N GLY A 183 4.57 7.66 -14.24
CA GLY A 183 5.24 8.82 -13.64
C GLY A 183 6.53 8.45 -12.92
N PHE A 184 6.50 7.41 -12.06
CA PHE A 184 7.70 6.91 -11.40
C PHE A 184 8.74 6.37 -12.38
N LYS A 185 8.31 5.59 -13.38
CA LYS A 185 9.14 5.05 -14.47
C LYS A 185 9.92 6.15 -15.21
N ARG A 186 9.30 7.30 -15.43
CA ARG A 186 9.89 8.45 -16.16
C ARG A 186 10.56 9.47 -15.24
N VAL A 187 10.53 9.26 -13.93
CA VAL A 187 10.95 10.25 -12.93
C VAL A 187 10.24 11.60 -13.16
N ASP A 188 8.94 11.54 -13.44
CA ASP A 188 8.12 12.72 -13.69
C ASP A 188 7.88 13.49 -12.38
N LEU A 189 8.54 14.63 -12.24
CA LEU A 189 8.38 15.50 -11.08
C LEU A 189 6.95 16.05 -10.94
N GLY A 190 6.18 16.13 -12.03
CA GLY A 190 4.77 16.50 -12.00
C GLY A 190 3.88 15.46 -11.30
N VAL A 191 4.35 14.21 -11.18
CA VAL A 191 3.67 13.14 -10.43
C VAL A 191 4.31 12.96 -9.05
N ILE A 192 5.64 12.92 -8.98
CA ILE A 192 6.38 12.61 -7.74
C ILE A 192 6.25 13.75 -6.72
N THR A 193 6.40 15.01 -7.14
CA THR A 193 6.41 16.16 -6.22
C THR A 193 5.06 16.34 -5.51
N PRO A 194 3.89 16.33 -6.19
CA PRO A 194 2.62 16.48 -5.49
C PRO A 194 2.29 15.27 -4.60
N ILE A 195 2.67 14.04 -4.99
CA ILE A 195 2.57 12.86 -4.13
C ILE A 195 3.39 13.06 -2.85
N ALA A 196 4.63 13.52 -2.96
CA ALA A 196 5.49 13.79 -1.82
C ALA A 196 4.91 14.87 -0.90
N ILE A 197 4.41 15.98 -1.46
CA ILE A 197 3.78 17.07 -0.70
C ILE A 197 2.52 16.55 0.02
N GLY A 198 1.63 15.87 -0.70
CA GLY A 198 0.39 15.32 -0.14
C GLY A 198 0.68 14.35 1.00
N GLY A 199 1.64 13.45 0.80
CA GLY A 199 2.05 12.50 1.84
C GLY A 199 2.66 13.16 3.08
N LEU A 200 3.58 14.11 2.89
CA LEU A 200 4.18 14.86 3.99
C LEU A 200 3.12 15.62 4.80
N LEU A 201 2.21 16.33 4.12
CA LEU A 201 1.11 17.05 4.78
C LEU A 201 0.23 16.08 5.58
N THR A 202 -0.12 14.93 5.02
CA THR A 202 -0.91 13.90 5.71
C THR A 202 -0.22 13.37 6.95
N ILE A 203 1.09 13.08 6.89
CA ILE A 203 1.84 12.64 8.06
C ILE A 203 1.83 13.72 9.15
N LEU A 204 2.11 14.97 8.79
CA LEU A 204 2.16 16.08 9.75
C LEU A 204 0.80 16.36 10.40
N LEU A 205 -0.28 16.30 9.62
CA LEU A 205 -1.63 16.65 10.08
C LEU A 205 -2.33 15.49 10.80
N LEU A 206 -2.16 14.25 10.33
CA LEU A 206 -2.96 13.11 10.80
C LEU A 206 -2.23 12.15 11.74
N SER A 207 -0.89 12.17 11.83
CA SER A 207 -0.14 11.25 12.71
C SER A 207 -0.61 11.29 14.16
N LYS A 208 -0.75 12.49 14.75
CA LYS A 208 -1.22 12.67 16.13
C LYS A 208 -2.67 12.22 16.32
N LEU A 209 -3.52 12.43 15.30
CA LEU A 209 -4.92 11.99 15.35
C LEU A 209 -5.00 10.47 15.35
N ILE A 210 -4.25 9.80 14.46
CA ILE A 210 -4.19 8.34 14.36
C ILE A 210 -3.64 7.74 15.67
N GLU A 211 -2.59 8.33 16.25
CA GLU A 211 -2.06 7.91 17.55
C GLU A 211 -3.13 7.99 18.66
N LYS A 212 -3.89 9.09 18.71
CA LYS A 212 -4.99 9.26 19.68
C LYS A 212 -6.11 8.24 19.47
N ILE A 213 -6.44 7.92 18.22
CA ILE A 213 -7.44 6.91 17.89
C ILE A 213 -6.95 5.52 18.33
N PHE A 214 -5.68 5.17 18.09
CA PHE A 214 -5.13 3.86 18.47
C PHE A 214 -5.16 3.65 19.98
N LYS A 215 -4.86 4.69 20.78
CA LYS A 215 -4.89 4.58 22.25
C LYS A 215 -6.29 4.35 22.82
N ASN A 216 -7.32 4.93 22.22
CA ASN A 216 -8.66 4.99 22.82
C ASN A 216 -9.72 4.14 22.10
N HIS A 217 -9.51 3.82 20.83
CA HIS A 217 -10.52 3.23 19.94
C HIS A 217 -9.91 2.19 18.98
N TYR A 218 -8.90 1.44 19.43
CA TYR A 218 -8.16 0.46 18.61
C TYR A 218 -9.07 -0.49 17.84
N ALA A 219 -9.90 -1.27 18.55
CA ALA A 219 -10.78 -2.27 17.93
C ALA A 219 -11.74 -1.64 16.91
N LYS A 220 -12.46 -0.58 17.28
CA LYS A 220 -13.38 0.14 16.38
C LYS A 220 -12.68 0.64 15.12
N PHE A 221 -11.49 1.20 15.26
CA PHE A 221 -10.75 1.75 14.13
C PHE A 221 -10.31 0.66 13.15
N PHE A 222 -9.80 -0.48 13.62
CA PHE A 222 -9.42 -1.56 12.72
C PHE A 222 -10.62 -2.27 12.08
N HIS A 223 -11.77 -2.35 12.76
CA HIS A 223 -13.01 -2.81 12.11
C HIS A 223 -13.49 -1.83 11.03
N PHE A 224 -13.34 -0.52 11.25
CA PHE A 224 -13.56 0.50 10.22
C PHE A 224 -12.62 0.31 9.03
N VAL A 225 -11.31 0.16 9.26
CA VAL A 225 -10.32 -0.05 8.20
C VAL A 225 -10.63 -1.34 7.43
N PHE A 226 -10.97 -2.43 8.12
CA PHE A 226 -11.34 -3.69 7.47
C PHE A 226 -12.57 -3.54 6.56
N GLY A 227 -13.63 -2.86 7.02
CA GLY A 227 -14.82 -2.62 6.19
C GLY A 227 -14.54 -1.74 4.97
N VAL A 228 -13.72 -0.70 5.13
CA VAL A 228 -13.25 0.16 4.04
C VAL A 228 -12.39 -0.60 3.02
N VAL A 229 -11.50 -1.48 3.49
CA VAL A 229 -10.69 -2.35 2.62
C VAL A 229 -11.57 -3.35 1.87
N LEU A 230 -12.58 -3.96 2.52
CA LEU A 230 -13.53 -4.84 1.85
C LEU A 230 -14.29 -4.12 0.73
N ALA A 231 -14.87 -2.94 1.02
CA ALA A 231 -15.61 -2.16 0.04
C ALA A 231 -14.74 -1.79 -1.18
N SER A 232 -13.53 -1.26 -0.93
CA SER A 232 -12.61 -0.91 -2.01
C SER A 232 -12.12 -2.13 -2.81
N THR A 233 -11.97 -3.29 -2.17
CA THR A 233 -11.57 -4.53 -2.86
C THR A 233 -12.66 -5.03 -3.79
N ILE A 234 -13.93 -4.95 -3.39
CA ILE A 234 -15.07 -5.36 -4.23
C ILE A 234 -15.18 -4.44 -5.46
N MET A 235 -14.99 -3.14 -5.27
CA MET A 235 -15.11 -2.14 -6.35
C MET A 235 -14.02 -2.25 -7.42
N ILE A 236 -12.83 -2.79 -7.10
CA ILE A 236 -11.74 -2.96 -8.10
C ILE A 236 -11.85 -4.26 -8.91
N ILE A 237 -12.79 -5.15 -8.59
CA ILE A 237 -12.94 -6.42 -9.31
C ILE A 237 -13.29 -6.11 -10.77
N PRO A 238 -12.50 -6.61 -11.76
CA PRO A 238 -12.81 -6.37 -13.16
C PRO A 238 -14.18 -6.93 -13.53
N THR A 239 -14.98 -6.16 -14.26
CA THR A 239 -16.32 -6.56 -14.73
C THR A 239 -16.37 -6.82 -16.23
N ASN A 240 -15.39 -6.34 -17.00
CA ASN A 240 -15.33 -6.51 -18.44
C ASN A 240 -14.37 -7.65 -18.84
N TYR A 241 -14.93 -8.71 -19.42
CA TYR A 241 -14.21 -9.89 -19.93
C TYR A 241 -14.47 -10.14 -21.42
N GLN A 242 -14.88 -9.11 -22.17
CA GLN A 242 -15.19 -9.26 -23.60
C GLN A 242 -13.95 -9.79 -24.35
N GLY A 243 -14.13 -10.85 -25.14
CA GLY A 243 -13.06 -11.46 -25.93
C GLY A 243 -12.10 -12.37 -25.16
N PHE A 244 -12.40 -12.74 -23.90
CA PHE A 244 -11.53 -13.62 -23.12
C PHE A 244 -11.58 -15.07 -23.60
N SER A 245 -10.40 -15.62 -23.87
CA SER A 245 -10.18 -17.04 -24.10
C SER A 245 -10.15 -17.84 -22.79
N PHE A 246 -10.35 -19.16 -22.86
CA PHE A 246 -10.24 -20.06 -21.71
C PHE A 246 -8.89 -19.89 -20.96
N PHE A 247 -7.79 -19.76 -21.69
CA PHE A 247 -6.46 -19.55 -21.10
C PHE A 247 -6.34 -18.24 -20.32
N GLN A 248 -7.04 -17.18 -20.73
CA GLN A 248 -7.04 -15.91 -20.01
C GLN A 248 -7.87 -15.99 -18.72
N TYR A 249 -9.01 -16.70 -18.74
CA TYR A 249 -9.76 -16.99 -17.51
C TYR A 249 -8.92 -17.81 -16.52
N LEU A 250 -8.24 -18.85 -17.01
CA LEU A 250 -7.32 -19.63 -16.18
C LEU A 250 -6.19 -18.76 -15.62
N SER A 251 -5.64 -17.85 -16.42
CA SER A 251 -4.62 -16.91 -15.98
C SER A 251 -5.12 -15.95 -14.90
N CYS A 252 -6.36 -15.46 -14.99
CA CYS A 252 -6.99 -14.66 -13.93
C CYS A 252 -7.11 -15.45 -12.62
N PHE A 253 -7.57 -16.71 -12.69
CA PHE A 253 -7.68 -17.56 -11.52
C PHE A 253 -6.32 -17.86 -10.87
N LEU A 254 -5.32 -18.23 -11.69
CA LEU A 254 -3.95 -18.44 -11.22
C LEU A 254 -3.34 -17.18 -10.62
N SER A 255 -3.64 -16.02 -11.20
CA SER A 255 -3.20 -14.71 -10.69
C SER A 255 -3.84 -14.39 -9.35
N LEU A 256 -5.15 -14.61 -9.20
CA LEU A 256 -5.85 -14.46 -7.93
C LEU A 256 -5.27 -15.37 -6.85
N ALA A 257 -5.04 -16.64 -7.16
CA ALA A 257 -4.43 -17.61 -6.24
C ALA A 257 -3.00 -17.21 -5.87
N GLY A 258 -2.17 -16.86 -6.86
CA GLY A 258 -0.79 -16.42 -6.66
C GLY A 258 -0.70 -15.14 -5.83
N GLY A 259 -1.58 -14.16 -6.11
CA GLY A 259 -1.69 -12.95 -5.32
C GLY A 259 -2.11 -13.25 -3.88
N SER A 260 -3.12 -14.09 -3.68
CA SER A 260 -3.59 -14.49 -2.35
C SER A 260 -2.51 -15.18 -1.53
N LEU A 261 -1.74 -16.07 -2.15
CA LEU A 261 -0.59 -16.72 -1.53
C LEU A 261 0.50 -15.71 -1.15
N LEU A 262 0.82 -14.78 -2.05
CA LEU A 262 1.83 -13.74 -1.79
C LEU A 262 1.41 -12.83 -0.65
N GLY A 263 0.18 -12.31 -0.67
CA GLY A 263 -0.36 -11.43 0.37
C GLY A 263 -0.41 -12.13 1.74
N TRP A 264 -0.85 -13.38 1.77
CA TRP A 264 -0.86 -14.19 2.99
C TRP A 264 0.56 -14.43 3.53
N TRP A 265 1.49 -14.81 2.66
CA TRP A 265 2.89 -15.05 3.04
C TRP A 265 3.55 -13.78 3.57
N MET A 266 3.32 -12.63 2.92
CA MET A 266 3.81 -11.33 3.38
C MET A 266 3.25 -10.97 4.75
N ALA A 267 1.96 -11.20 4.98
CA ALA A 267 1.32 -10.94 6.27
C ALA A 267 1.90 -11.82 7.40
N GLN A 268 2.20 -13.09 7.12
CA GLN A 268 2.86 -13.98 8.09
C GLN A 268 4.28 -13.53 8.42
N LEU A 269 5.03 -13.09 7.41
CA LEU A 269 6.38 -12.57 7.61
C LEU A 269 6.35 -11.30 8.47
N GLU A 270 5.39 -10.41 8.23
CA GLU A 270 5.20 -9.23 9.07
C GLU A 270 4.97 -9.63 10.53
N ALA A 271 4.03 -10.55 10.79
CA ALA A 271 3.75 -11.03 12.15
C ALA A 271 4.98 -11.69 12.83
N LYS A 272 5.83 -12.38 12.06
CA LYS A 272 7.01 -13.07 12.58
C LYS A 272 8.16 -12.13 12.94
N TYR A 273 8.38 -11.07 12.16
CA TYR A 273 9.59 -10.24 12.25
C TYR A 273 9.36 -8.83 12.81
N LYS A 274 8.10 -8.39 12.96
CA LYS A 274 7.76 -7.05 13.49
C LYS A 274 7.96 -6.92 15.01
N HIS A 275 8.12 -8.05 15.72
CA HIS A 275 8.38 -8.12 17.17
C HIS A 275 9.87 -8.40 17.48
#